data_AF-A0A139ADX0-F1
#
_entry.id   AF-A0A139ADX0-F1
#
_cell.length_a   1.000
_cell.length_b   1.000
_cell.length_c   1.000
_cell.angle_alpha   90.00
_cell.angle_beta   90.00
_cell.angle_gamma   90.00
#
_symmetry.space_group_name_H-M   'P 1'
#
loop_
_entity.id
_entity.type
_entity.pdbx_description
1 polymer ?
#
loop_
_entity_poly.entity_id
_entity_poly.type
_entity_poly.pdbx_seq_one_letter_code
_entity_poly.pdbx_strand_id
1 'polypeptide(L)' 'GDPKTPKSSLLEAGSTVIQTFSPIKKIHEHVCGFYLYSGDLGKQVEAYHFCLHMNEDIRQCIIYGGSPQDARLIGVE' A
#
# COMPACT_ATOMS: atom_id res chain seq x y z
N GLY A 1 -15.46 15.89 7.70
CA GLY A 1 -16.06 14.72 8.34
C GLY A 1 -16.22 15.00 9.82
N ASP A 2 -17.19 14.35 10.46
CA ASP A 2 -17.46 14.56 11.88
C ASP A 2 -16.34 14.02 12.79
N PRO A 3 -16.21 14.52 14.03
CA PRO A 3 -15.20 14.05 14.98
C PRO A 3 -15.38 12.56 15.34
N LYS A 4 -14.27 11.89 15.68
CA LYS A 4 -14.31 10.52 16.22
C LYS A 4 -15.13 10.47 17.51
N THR A 5 -16.05 9.51 17.61
CA THR A 5 -16.81 9.29 18.85
C THR A 5 -15.92 8.71 19.96
N PRO A 6 -16.26 8.88 21.25
CA PRO A 6 -15.53 8.26 22.35
C PRO A 6 -15.40 6.73 22.23
N LYS A 7 -16.44 6.08 21.68
CA LYS A 7 -16.42 4.64 21.40
C LYS A 7 -15.36 4.29 20.36
N SER A 8 -15.29 5.03 19.25
CA SER A 8 -14.28 4.82 18.20
C SER A 8 -12.87 4.98 18.75
N SER A 9 -12.64 6.01 19.57
CA SER A 9 -11.34 6.25 20.21
C SER A 9 -10.92 5.10 21.14
N LEU A 10 -11.86 4.56 21.93
CA LEU A 10 -11.59 3.40 22.78
C LEU A 10 -11.24 2.15 21.97
N LEU A 11 -11.94 1.90 20.86
CA LEU A 11 -11.67 0.78 19.97
C LEU A 11 -10.29 0.89 19.30
N GLU A 12 -9.91 2.10 18.87
CA GLU A 12 -8.60 2.38 18.26
C GLU A 12 -7.43 2.26 19.26
N ALA A 13 -7.65 2.66 20.51
CA ALA A 13 -6.67 2.42 21.58
C ALA A 13 -6.48 0.91 21.80
N GLY A 14 -7.57 0.15 21.87
CA GLY A 14 -7.52 -1.31 21.96
C GLY A 14 -6.82 -1.95 20.77
N SER A 15 -7.11 -1.51 19.55
CA SER A 15 -6.48 -2.03 18.33
C SER A 15 -4.98 -1.78 18.31
N THR A 16 -4.52 -0.63 18.79
CA THR A 16 -3.08 -0.31 18.90
C THR A 16 -2.33 -1.28 19.83
N VAL A 17 -3.00 -1.78 20.87
CA VAL A 17 -2.41 -2.73 21.82
C VAL A 17 -2.39 -4.16 21.26
N ILE A 18 -3.45 -4.59 20.57
CA ILE A 18 -3.63 -6.00 20.18
C ILE A 18 -3.21 -6.31 18.73
N GLN A 19 -3.26 -5.33 17.83
CA GLN A 19 -2.94 -5.55 16.41
C GLN A 19 -1.46 -5.34 16.15
N THR A 20 -0.81 -6.35 15.57
CA THR A 20 0.56 -6.23 15.09
C THR A 20 0.57 -5.94 13.58
N PHE A 21 1.31 -4.92 13.16
CA PHE A 21 1.54 -4.62 11.74
C PHE A 21 2.69 -5.45 11.14
N SER A 22 2.84 -6.71 11.57
CA SER A 22 3.98 -7.56 11.22
C SER A 22 4.21 -7.72 9.71
N PRO A 23 3.18 -7.89 8.85
CA PRO A 23 3.39 -7.95 7.40
C PRO A 23 3.92 -6.63 6.82
N ILE A 24 3.36 -5.50 7.25
CA ILE A 24 3.78 -4.16 6.78
C ILE A 24 5.22 -3.88 7.18
N LYS A 25 5.63 -4.29 8.38
CA LYS A 25 7.01 -4.16 8.88
C LYS A 25 8.04 -5.00 8.10
N LYS A 26 7.59 -5.93 7.25
CA LYS A 26 8.46 -6.76 6.38
C LYS A 26 8.58 -6.22 4.96
N ILE A 27 8.07 -5.03 4.67
CA ILE A 27 8.35 -4.34 3.42
C ILE A 27 9.79 -3.81 3.52
N HIS A 28 10.65 -4.25 2.61
CA HIS A 28 12.08 -3.94 2.63
C HIS A 28 12.52 -3.10 1.43
N GLU A 29 11.63 -2.92 0.46
CA GLU A 29 11.97 -2.30 -0.82
C GLU A 29 10.84 -1.42 -1.30
N HIS A 30 11.24 -0.27 -1.85
CA HIS A 30 10.38 0.67 -2.52
C HIS A 30 10.87 0.86 -3.95
N VAL A 31 10.03 0.50 -4.93
CA VAL A 31 10.34 0.61 -6.37
C VAL A 31 9.33 1.54 -7.03
N CYS A 32 9.80 2.47 -7.86
CA CYS A 32 8.94 3.32 -8.68
C CYS A 32 9.10 2.95 -10.16
N GLY A 33 7.98 2.91 -10.89
CA GLY A 33 7.95 2.60 -12.32
C GLY A 33 6.68 3.10 -12.99
N PHE A 34 6.50 2.74 -14.27
CA PHE A 34 5.31 3.10 -15.04
C PHE A 34 4.60 1.85 -15.54
N TYR A 35 3.29 1.78 -15.30
CA TYR A 35 2.41 0.78 -15.91
C TYR A 35 1.77 1.34 -17.15
N LEU A 36 1.69 0.51 -18.19
CA LEU A 36 0.92 0.78 -19.38
C LEU A 36 -0.40 0.02 -19.30
N TYR A 37 -1.50 0.68 -19.64
CA TYR A 37 -2.79 -0.02 -19.71
C TYR A 37 -2.76 -1.04 -20.85
N SER A 38 -3.25 -2.25 -20.57
CA SER A 38 -3.38 -3.29 -21.59
C SER A 38 -4.26 -2.79 -22.74
N GLY A 39 -3.72 -2.83 -23.96
CA GLY A 39 -4.40 -2.34 -25.16
C GLY A 39 -4.30 -0.83 -25.42
N ASP A 40 -3.70 -0.03 -24.51
CA ASP A 40 -3.51 1.41 -24.69
C ASP A 40 -2.18 1.87 -24.08
N LEU A 41 -1.11 1.81 -24.89
CA LEU A 41 0.24 2.22 -24.49
C LEU A 41 0.39 3.75 -24.31
N GLY A 42 -0.61 4.53 -24.73
CA GLY A 42 -0.64 5.98 -24.53
C GLY A 42 -1.02 6.37 -23.10
N LYS A 43 -1.62 5.46 -22.33
CA LYS A 43 -2.01 5.68 -20.94
C LYS A 43 -1.01 5.04 -20.01
N GLN A 44 -0.29 5.90 -19.29
CA GLN A 44 0.73 5.50 -18.33
C GLN A 44 0.29 5.87 -16.91
N VAL A 45 0.59 5.00 -15.95
CA VAL A 45 0.38 5.28 -14.53
C VAL A 45 1.72 5.13 -13.84
N GLU A 46 2.21 6.20 -13.21
CA GLU A 46 3.32 6.10 -12.27
C GLU A 46 2.87 5.28 -11.07
N ALA A 47 3.65 4.25 -10.73
CA ALA A 47 3.33 3.28 -9.72
C ALA A 47 4.48 3.08 -8.74
N TYR A 48 4.10 2.94 -7.47
CA TYR A 48 4.97 2.84 -6.32
C TYR A 48 4.71 1.50 -5.64
N HIS A 49 5.70 0.62 -5.71
CA HIS A 49 5.65 -0.72 -5.15
C HIS A 49 6.30 -0.73 -3.78
N PHE A 50 5.59 -1.28 -2.81
CA PHE A 50 6.11 -1.54 -1.48
C PHE A 50 6.18 -3.05 -1.28
N CYS A 51 7.39 -3.60 -1.45
CA CYS A 51 7.61 -5.03 -1.60
C CYS A 51 8.18 -5.69 -0.35
N LEU A 52 7.61 -6.83 0.00
CA LEU A 52 8.23 -7.82 0.88
C LEU A 52 8.89 -8.91 0.04
N HIS A 53 10.07 -9.36 0.44
CA HIS A 53 10.76 -10.47 -0.21
C HIS A 53 10.31 -11.76 0.47
N MET A 54 9.49 -12.55 -0.23
CA MET A 54 9.00 -13.83 0.31
C MET A 54 10.09 -14.90 0.26
N ASN A 55 10.86 -14.92 -0.82
CA ASN A 55 12.04 -15.74 -1.05
C ASN A 55 12.92 -15.08 -2.14
N GLU A 56 13.91 -15.78 -2.67
CA GLU A 56 14.85 -15.24 -3.67
C GLU A 56 14.17 -14.87 -5.00
N ASP A 57 13.07 -15.54 -5.34
CA ASP A 57 12.39 -15.39 -6.65
C ASP A 57 11.09 -14.59 -6.56
N ILE A 58 10.48 -14.48 -5.38
CA ILE A 58 9.15 -13.92 -5.18
C ILE A 58 9.18 -12.69 -4.30
N ARG A 59 8.63 -11.60 -4.86
CA ARG A 59 8.31 -10.37 -4.15
C ARG A 59 6.79 -10.25 -4.12
N GLN A 60 6.25 -9.93 -2.95
CA GLN A 60 4.84 -9.60 -2.81
C GLN A 60 4.73 -8.11 -2.52
N CYS A 61 4.04 -7.36 -3.37
CA CYS A 61 4.05 -5.91 -3.33
C CYS A 61 2.65 -5.32 -3.26
N ILE A 62 2.50 -4.26 -2.49
CA ILE A 62 1.33 -3.39 -2.52
C ILE A 62 1.67 -2.22 -3.46
N ILE A 63 0.82 -1.96 -4.44
CA ILE A 63 1.10 -1.00 -5.52
C ILE A 63 0.17 0.20 -5.39
N TYR A 64 0.75 1.40 -5.27
CA TYR A 64 0.04 2.66 -5.29
C TYR A 64 0.28 3.40 -6.60
N GLY A 65 -0.74 3.99 -7.20
CA GLY A 65 -0.64 4.75 -8.45
C GLY A 65 -1.06 6.20 -8.32
N GLY A 66 -0.43 7.08 -9.10
CA GLY A 66 -0.68 8.53 -9.12
C GLY A 66 0.39 9.33 -8.36
N SER A 67 0.17 10.63 -8.14
CA SER A 67 1.13 11.48 -7.42
C SER A 67 1.28 11.02 -5.96
N PRO A 68 2.46 11.15 -5.31
CA PRO A 68 2.67 10.70 -3.93
C PRO A 68 1.66 11.25 -2.91
N GLN A 69 1.14 12.45 -3.14
CA GLN A 69 0.16 13.08 -2.25
C GLN A 69 -1.25 12.49 -2.38
N ASP A 70 -1.61 11.99 -3.56
CA ASP A 70 -2.94 11.47 -3.87
C ASP A 70 -2.94 10.00 -4.29
N ALA A 71 -1.82 9.30 -4.09
CA ALA A 71 -1.61 7.96 -4.57
C ALA A 71 -2.67 7.00 -4.01
N ARG A 72 -3.28 6.22 -4.90
CA ARG A 72 -4.33 5.26 -4.55
C ARG A 72 -3.80 3.84 -4.71
N LEU A 73 -4.27 2.93 -3.86
CA LEU A 73 -4.01 1.51 -4.05
C LEU A 73 -4.59 1.06 -5.40
N ILE A 74 -3.72 0.61 -6.31
CA ILE A 74 -4.12 0.16 -7.65
C ILE A 74 -3.97 -1.36 -7.84
N GLY A 75 -3.20 -2.03 -6.97
CA GLY A 75 -3.00 -3.46 -7.11
C GLY A 75 -2.18 -4.11 -6.01
N VAL A 76 -2.08 -5.43 -6.11
CA VAL A 76 -1.19 -6.30 -5.35
C VAL A 76 -0.57 -7.27 -6.36
N GLU A 77 0.73 -7.46 -6.29
CA GLU A 77 1.49 -8.43 -7.10
C GLU A 77 2.24 -9.43 -6.23
#